data_AF-A0A3D2HJ10-F1
#
_entry.id   AF-A0A3D2HJ10-F1
#
_cell.length_a   1.000
_cell.length_b   1.000
_cell.length_c   1.000
_cell.angle_alpha   90.00
_cell.angle_beta   90.00
_cell.angle_gamma   90.00
#
_symmetry.space_group_name_H-M   'P 1'
#
loop_
_entity.id
_entity.type
_entity.pdbx_description
1 polymer ?
#
loop_
_entity_poly.entity_id
_entity_poly.type
_entity_poly.pdbx_seq_one_letter_code
_entity_poly.pdbx_strand_id
1 'polypeptide(L)'
;MAKDAVFCSFCGRHASQVKKLISSPGGDAGICVDCLKICQGMIQPPNAGIHSVSSEVAPKETKEQPKLKILSPQSINSVLDAYIIGQEQAKKTLSVAVYNHYKRLVCQKGIEHFECEPGLNLTSQLPDDLSEVEIEKSNVLFIGPTGSGKTLLARTLARVLNVPFAIADATTLTEAGYVGEDVE
;
A
#
# COMPACT_ATOMS: atom_id res chain seq x y z
N MET A 1 -24.63 -48.06 -24.41
CA MET A 1 -24.11 -46.86 -25.09
C MET A 1 -23.27 -46.09 -24.08
N ALA A 2 -22.01 -45.82 -24.43
CA ALA A 2 -20.95 -45.45 -23.49
C ALA A 2 -21.22 -44.10 -22.83
N LYS A 3 -21.01 -44.01 -21.51
CA LYS A 3 -21.00 -42.72 -20.80
C LYS A 3 -19.87 -41.89 -21.39
N ASP A 4 -20.19 -40.77 -22.03
CA ASP A 4 -19.20 -39.86 -22.58
C ASP A 4 -18.24 -39.41 -21.46
N ALA A 5 -17.02 -39.89 -21.59
CA ALA A 5 -15.93 -39.62 -20.68
C ALA A 5 -15.58 -38.13 -20.79
N VAL A 6 -16.00 -37.30 -19.83
CA VAL A 6 -15.71 -35.87 -19.85
C VAL A 6 -14.24 -35.66 -19.52
N PHE A 7 -13.46 -35.14 -20.47
CA PHE A 7 -12.04 -34.87 -20.34
C PHE A 7 -11.72 -33.39 -20.50
N CYS A 8 -10.56 -32.98 -20.00
CA CYS A 8 -10.05 -31.64 -20.24
C CYS A 8 -9.42 -31.52 -21.63
N SER A 9 -9.90 -30.59 -22.45
CA SER A 9 -9.40 -30.34 -23.81
C SER A 9 -7.97 -29.78 -23.86
N PHE A 10 -7.41 -29.33 -22.73
CA PHE A 10 -6.06 -28.75 -22.64
C PHE A 10 -5.00 -29.73 -22.15
N CYS A 11 -5.31 -30.58 -21.16
CA CYS A 11 -4.35 -31.53 -20.59
C CYS A 11 -4.70 -33.01 -20.83
N GLY A 12 -5.86 -33.32 -21.43
CA GLY A 12 -6.31 -34.67 -21.72
C GLY A 12 -6.75 -35.50 -20.50
N ARG A 13 -6.71 -34.95 -19.28
CA ARG A 13 -7.09 -35.67 -18.06
C ARG A 13 -8.60 -35.82 -17.94
N HIS A 14 -9.02 -36.98 -17.43
CA HIS A 14 -10.43 -37.28 -17.19
C HIS A 14 -10.98 -36.53 -15.96
N ALA A 15 -12.30 -36.30 -15.90
CA ALA A 15 -12.96 -35.60 -14.79
C ALA A 15 -12.64 -36.19 -13.39
N SER A 16 -12.37 -37.49 -13.31
CA SER A 16 -12.01 -38.19 -12.06
C SER A 16 -10.59 -37.89 -11.57
N GLN A 17 -9.70 -37.41 -12.45
CA GLN A 17 -8.29 -37.14 -12.14
C GLN A 17 -8.03 -35.66 -11.80
N VAL A 18 -9.04 -34.81 -11.91
CA VAL A 18 -8.92 -33.35 -11.69
C VAL A 18 -9.89 -32.90 -10.60
N LYS A 19 -9.47 -31.91 -9.80
CA LYS A 19 -10.27 -31.45 -8.64
C LYS A 19 -11.65 -30.93 -9.04
N LYS A 20 -11.73 -30.25 -10.17
CA LYS A 20 -12.97 -29.73 -10.76
C LYS A 20 -12.74 -29.53 -12.26
N LEU A 21 -13.71 -29.95 -13.05
CA LEU A 21 -13.76 -29.77 -14.49
C LEU A 21 -14.93 -28.85 -14.81
N ILE A 22 -14.67 -27.76 -15.53
CA ILE A 22 -15.68 -26.81 -15.97
C ILE A 22 -16.02 -27.19 -17.41
N SER A 23 -17.25 -27.65 -17.63
CA SER A 23 -17.75 -27.99 -18.96
C SER A 23 -18.45 -26.79 -19.60
N SER A 24 -18.30 -26.66 -20.91
CA SER A 24 -19.06 -25.70 -21.72
C SER A 24 -20.56 -26.02 -21.66
N PRO A 25 -21.46 -25.03 -21.67
CA PRO A 25 -22.91 -25.25 -21.73
C PRO A 25 -23.36 -26.13 -22.91
N GLY A 26 -22.56 -26.18 -23.99
CA GLY A 26 -22.77 -27.02 -25.17
C GLY A 26 -22.13 -28.42 -25.11
N GLY A 27 -21.54 -28.83 -24.00
CA GLY A 27 -21.06 -30.21 -23.77
C GLY A 27 -19.73 -30.61 -24.45
N ASP A 28 -19.32 -29.93 -25.52
CA ASP A 28 -18.21 -30.40 -26.38
C ASP A 28 -16.79 -30.07 -25.87
N ALA A 29 -16.65 -29.20 -24.86
CA ALA A 29 -15.35 -28.77 -24.37
C ALA A 29 -15.33 -28.64 -22.83
N GLY A 30 -14.24 -29.08 -22.22
CA GLY A 30 -14.03 -29.01 -20.77
C GLY A 30 -12.64 -28.48 -20.41
N ILE A 31 -12.57 -27.58 -19.43
CA ILE A 31 -11.30 -27.08 -18.89
C ILE A 31 -11.18 -27.37 -17.40
N CYS A 32 -10.05 -27.92 -16.97
CA CYS A 32 -9.79 -28.15 -15.55
C CYS A 32 -9.25 -26.87 -14.89
N VAL A 33 -9.43 -26.77 -13.57
CA VAL A 33 -8.95 -25.62 -12.79
C VAL A 33 -7.44 -25.39 -12.92
N ASP A 34 -6.65 -26.44 -13.13
CA ASP A 34 -5.19 -26.30 -13.25
C ASP A 34 -4.79 -25.70 -14.59
N CYS A 35 -5.43 -26.11 -15.69
CA CYS A 35 -5.25 -25.46 -17.00
C CYS A 35 -5.75 -24.00 -16.98
N LEU A 36 -6.85 -23.71 -16.28
CA LEU A 36 -7.36 -22.35 -16.12
C LEU A 36 -6.31 -21.41 -15.48
N LYS A 37 -5.59 -21.89 -14.44
CA LYS A 37 -4.52 -21.10 -13.79
C LYS A 37 -3.36 -20.81 -14.72
N ILE A 38 -2.96 -21.80 -15.54
CA ILE A 38 -1.88 -21.62 -16.53
C ILE A 38 -2.31 -20.56 -17.55
N CYS A 39 -3.52 -20.66 -18.09
CA CYS A 39 -4.05 -19.67 -19.02
C CYS A 39 -4.16 -18.27 -18.38
N GLN A 40 -4.59 -18.17 -17.13
CA GLN A 40 -4.61 -16.90 -16.39
C GLN A 40 -3.21 -16.29 -16.26
N GLY A 41 -2.18 -17.10 -16.01
CA GLY A 41 -0.79 -16.64 -15.96
C GLY A 41 -0.26 -16.14 -17.31
N MET A 42 -0.76 -16.67 -18.42
CA MET A 42 -0.42 -16.20 -19.78
C MET A 42 -1.15 -14.91 -20.17
N ILE A 43 -2.34 -14.66 -19.60
CA ILE A 43 -3.16 -13.48 -19.88
C ILE A 43 -2.72 -12.27 -19.04
N GLN A 44 -2.12 -12.50 -17.86
CA GLN A 44 -1.60 -11.41 -17.03
C GLN A 44 -0.39 -10.74 -17.71
N PRO A 45 -0.34 -9.40 -17.78
CA PRO A 45 0.79 -8.68 -18.37
C PRO A 45 2.08 -8.97 -17.59
N PRO A 46 3.27 -8.93 -18.24
CA PRO A 46 4.56 -9.38 -17.70
C PRO A 46 5.14 -8.50 -16.57
N ASN A 47 4.33 -7.74 -15.83
CA ASN A 47 4.73 -7.00 -14.63
C ASN A 47 4.51 -7.80 -13.33
N ALA A 48 4.30 -9.11 -13.43
CA ALA A 48 4.41 -10.04 -12.32
C ALA A 48 5.57 -11.02 -12.58
N GLY A 49 6.78 -10.54 -12.30
CA GLY A 49 8.05 -11.27 -12.14
C GLY A 49 8.16 -12.67 -12.74
N ILE A 50 8.91 -12.78 -13.84
CA ILE A 50 9.35 -14.05 -14.43
C ILE A 50 10.75 -14.40 -13.89
N HIS A 51 10.96 -15.71 -13.65
CA HIS A 51 12.14 -16.45 -13.17
C HIS A 51 12.19 -16.68 -11.65
N SER A 52 12.34 -17.89 -11.12
CA SER A 52 12.69 -19.18 -11.72
C SER A 52 12.45 -20.32 -10.71
N VAL A 53 12.44 -21.52 -11.26
CA VAL A 53 12.49 -22.85 -10.65
C VAL A 53 13.14 -23.01 -9.25
N SER A 54 12.52 -23.89 -8.47
CA SER A 54 13.07 -24.80 -7.44
C SER A 54 12.86 -24.43 -5.97
N SER A 55 12.17 -25.36 -5.30
CA SER A 55 12.29 -25.76 -3.90
C SER A 55 11.74 -24.87 -2.78
N GLU A 56 10.71 -25.45 -2.17
CA GLU A 56 10.46 -25.50 -0.71
C GLU A 56 9.81 -24.28 -0.02
N VAL A 57 8.54 -24.50 0.33
CA VAL A 57 7.82 -24.02 1.52
C VAL A 57 7.94 -22.53 1.84
N ALA A 58 7.05 -21.73 1.25
CA ALA A 58 6.62 -20.46 1.85
C ALA A 58 5.10 -20.29 1.64
N PRO A 59 4.34 -19.91 2.68
CA PRO A 59 2.90 -19.75 2.59
C PRO A 59 2.56 -18.58 1.64
N LYS A 60 1.41 -18.71 0.97
CA LYS A 60 0.83 -17.70 0.08
C LYS A 60 0.86 -16.32 0.73
N GLU A 61 1.76 -15.45 0.29
CA GLU A 61 1.58 -14.01 0.45
C GLU A 61 0.51 -13.57 -0.56
N THR A 62 -0.72 -13.55 -0.07
CA THR A 62 -1.74 -12.63 -0.57
C THR A 62 -1.07 -11.26 -0.66
N LYS A 63 -1.08 -10.60 -1.83
CA LYS A 63 -0.71 -9.18 -1.94
C LYS A 63 -1.75 -8.36 -1.15
N GLU A 64 -1.69 -8.41 0.17
CA GLU A 64 -2.33 -7.44 1.04
C GLU A 64 -1.61 -6.12 0.79
N GLN A 65 -2.33 -5.14 0.25
CA GLN A 65 -1.83 -3.78 0.25
C GLN A 65 -1.52 -3.40 1.71
N PRO A 66 -0.40 -2.71 1.99
CA PRO A 66 -0.05 -2.35 3.35
C PRO A 66 -1.18 -1.51 3.94
N LYS A 67 -1.87 -2.06 4.95
CA LYS A 67 -2.92 -1.32 5.66
C LYS A 67 -2.27 -0.12 6.32
N LEU A 68 -2.71 1.08 5.93
CA LEU A 68 -2.24 2.31 6.54
C LEU A 68 -2.77 2.38 7.98
N LYS A 69 -1.87 2.33 8.95
CA LYS A 69 -2.22 2.48 10.37
C LYS A 69 -2.26 3.95 10.73
N ILE A 70 -3.44 4.47 11.06
CA ILE A 70 -3.61 5.87 11.45
C ILE A 70 -3.54 5.96 12.97
N LEU A 71 -2.55 6.71 13.44
CA LEU A 71 -2.27 6.92 14.86
C LEU A 71 -2.81 8.28 15.32
N SER A 72 -3.18 8.36 16.61
CA SER A 72 -3.52 9.65 17.23
C SER A 72 -2.27 10.54 17.32
N PRO A 73 -2.41 11.89 17.33
CA PRO A 73 -1.27 12.78 17.52
C PRO A 73 -0.49 12.51 18.80
N GLN A 74 -1.17 12.08 19.87
CA GLN A 74 -0.52 11.74 21.14
C GLN A 74 0.32 10.46 20.98
N SER A 75 -0.23 9.43 20.35
CA SER A 75 0.49 8.17 20.08
C SER A 75 1.71 8.42 19.20
N ILE A 76 1.59 9.24 18.15
CA ILE A 76 2.72 9.60 17.28
C ILE A 76 3.81 10.31 18.11
N ASN A 77 3.42 11.28 18.94
CA ASN A 77 4.36 12.01 19.79
C ASN A 77 5.09 11.07 20.76
N SER A 78 4.38 10.17 21.44
CA SER A 78 4.98 9.21 22.37
C SER A 78 5.95 8.24 21.68
N VAL A 79 5.67 7.84 20.44
CA VAL A 79 6.61 7.01 19.68
C VAL A 79 7.85 7.83 19.28
N LEU A 80 7.68 9.09 18.86
CA LEU A 80 8.82 9.96 18.56
C LEU A 80 9.69 10.24 19.80
N ASP A 81 9.08 10.36 20.99
CA ASP A 81 9.78 10.57 22.27
C ASP A 81 10.80 9.46 22.57
N ALA A 82 10.52 8.22 22.16
CA ALA A 82 11.43 7.09 22.37
C ALA A 82 12.75 7.21 21.57
N TYR A 83 12.75 7.98 20.48
CA TYR A 83 13.91 8.13 19.59
C TYR A 83 14.52 9.54 19.60
N ILE A 84 13.72 10.57 19.88
CA ILE A 84 14.13 11.98 19.84
C ILE A 84 13.91 12.61 21.21
N ILE A 85 15.02 12.94 21.87
CA ILE A 85 15.01 13.58 23.19
C ILE A 85 14.77 15.08 23.04
N GLY A 86 13.80 15.60 23.79
CA GLY A 86 13.39 17.00 23.74
C GLY A 86 12.64 17.38 22.45
N GLN A 87 12.75 18.64 22.02
CA GLN A 87 12.09 19.14 20.80
C GLN A 87 10.56 19.00 20.80
N GLU A 88 9.94 19.21 21.97
CA GLU A 88 8.50 19.03 22.18
C GLU A 88 7.61 19.75 21.16
N GLN A 89 7.95 20.99 20.83
CA GLN A 89 7.20 21.77 19.84
C GLN A 89 7.26 21.13 18.45
N ALA A 90 8.44 20.65 18.02
CA ALA A 90 8.60 20.03 16.71
C ALA A 90 7.84 18.70 16.64
N LYS A 91 7.92 17.86 17.68
CA LYS A 91 7.22 16.58 17.73
C LYS A 91 5.70 16.76 17.76
N LYS A 92 5.18 17.72 18.53
CA LYS A 92 3.75 18.07 18.54
C LYS A 92 3.26 18.55 17.17
N THR A 93 3.95 19.51 16.57
CA THR A 93 3.59 20.06 15.25
C THR A 93 3.61 18.97 14.18
N LEU A 94 4.64 18.11 14.18
CA LEU A 94 4.75 17.01 13.23
C LEU A 94 3.63 15.99 13.41
N SER A 95 3.32 15.63 14.65
CA SER A 95 2.26 14.66 14.98
C SER A 95 0.89 15.14 14.51
N VAL A 96 0.58 16.43 14.68
CA VAL A 96 -0.67 17.04 14.19
C VAL A 96 -0.69 17.13 12.67
N ALA A 97 0.41 17.58 12.05
CA ALA A 97 0.49 17.72 10.60
C ALA A 97 0.27 16.37 9.88
N VAL A 98 0.86 15.30 10.41
CA VAL A 98 0.73 13.94 9.88
C VAL A 98 -0.68 13.40 10.06
N TYR A 99 -1.26 13.58 11.25
CA TYR A 99 -2.65 13.20 11.50
C TYR A 99 -3.61 13.90 10.53
N ASN A 100 -3.44 15.21 10.34
CA ASN A 100 -4.25 15.99 9.40
C ASN A 100 -4.01 15.56 7.96
N HIS A 101 -2.78 15.19 7.59
CA HIS A 101 -2.47 14.63 6.27
C HIS A 101 -3.25 13.35 6.00
N TYR A 102 -3.25 12.39 6.93
CA TYR A 102 -4.04 11.17 6.75
C TYR A 102 -5.54 11.42 6.80
N LYS A 103 -6.02 12.30 7.68
CA LYS A 103 -7.44 12.70 7.70
C LYS A 103 -7.87 13.26 6.35
N ARG A 104 -7.06 14.13 5.75
CA ARG A 104 -7.29 14.65 4.40
C ARG A 104 -7.33 13.53 3.35
N LEU A 105 -6.39 12.58 3.39
CA LEU A 105 -6.36 11.47 2.43
C LEU A 105 -7.63 10.59 2.53
N VAL A 106 -8.08 10.32 3.75
CA VAL A 106 -9.30 9.56 4.01
C VAL A 106 -10.54 10.31 3.50
N CYS A 107 -10.70 11.59 3.84
CA CYS A 107 -11.87 12.38 3.46
C CYS A 107 -11.90 12.74 1.96
N GLN A 108 -10.76 13.09 1.36
CA GLN A 108 -10.70 13.66 0.00
C GLN A 108 -10.40 12.61 -1.08
N LYS A 109 -9.59 11.59 -0.77
CA LYS A 109 -9.17 10.56 -1.75
C LYS A 109 -9.88 9.22 -1.56
N GLY A 110 -10.83 9.12 -0.62
CA GLY A 110 -11.65 7.93 -0.43
C GLY A 110 -10.85 6.67 -0.11
N ILE A 111 -9.78 6.79 0.68
CA ILE A 111 -9.03 5.62 1.12
C ILE A 111 -9.90 4.87 2.14
N GLU A 112 -10.43 3.71 1.75
CA GLU A 112 -11.31 2.88 2.59
C GLU A 112 -10.54 1.81 3.39
N HIS A 113 -9.31 1.50 2.97
CA HIS A 113 -8.49 0.44 3.57
C HIS A 113 -7.46 1.00 4.56
N PHE A 114 -7.93 1.49 5.72
CA PHE A 114 -7.07 1.91 6.83
C PHE A 114 -7.50 1.28 8.15
N GLU A 115 -6.55 1.10 9.06
CA GLU A 115 -6.81 0.69 10.43
C GLU A 115 -6.55 1.88 11.36
N CYS A 116 -7.55 2.23 12.17
CA CYS A 116 -7.41 3.25 13.20
C CYS A 116 -7.08 2.61 14.54
N GLU A 117 -6.30 3.33 15.35
CA GLU A 117 -6.18 3.00 16.76
C GLU A 117 -7.56 3.01 17.46
N PRO A 118 -7.79 2.11 18.43
CA PRO A 118 -9.05 2.03 19.15
C PRO A 118 -9.38 3.35 19.86
N GLY A 119 -10.60 3.85 19.67
CA GLY A 119 -11.07 5.12 20.23
C GLY A 119 -10.88 6.34 19.33
N LEU A 120 -10.32 6.18 18.13
CA LEU A 120 -10.16 7.25 17.15
C LEU A 120 -11.35 7.27 16.17
N ASN A 121 -12.23 8.26 16.31
CA ASN A 121 -13.35 8.47 15.38
C ASN A 121 -12.85 9.18 14.11
N LEU A 122 -12.17 8.43 13.24
CA LEU A 122 -11.85 8.89 11.90
C LEU A 122 -12.94 8.40 10.94
N THR A 123 -14.01 9.16 10.81
CA THR A 123 -15.06 8.89 9.84
C THR A 123 -14.63 9.36 8.45
N SER A 124 -14.87 8.53 7.44
CA SER A 124 -14.74 8.96 6.04
C SER A 124 -15.77 10.04 5.69
N GLN A 125 -16.90 10.06 6.40
CA GLN A 125 -17.95 11.06 6.28
C GLN A 125 -17.75 12.16 7.32
N LEU A 126 -17.53 13.38 6.83
CA LEU A 126 -17.66 14.60 7.62
C LEU A 126 -19.15 14.81 7.97
N PRO A 127 -19.48 15.46 9.09
CA PRO A 127 -20.85 15.91 9.35
C PRO A 127 -21.41 16.69 8.15
N ASP A 128 -22.72 16.62 7.88
CA ASP A 128 -23.35 17.24 6.70
C ASP A 128 -22.98 18.73 6.57
N ASP A 129 -22.89 19.45 7.70
CA ASP A 129 -22.50 20.87 7.79
C ASP A 129 -21.05 21.17 7.34
N LEU A 130 -20.19 20.14 7.28
CA LEU A 130 -18.77 20.24 6.96
C LEU A 130 -18.38 19.38 5.73
N SER A 131 -19.36 18.88 5.00
CA SER A 131 -19.17 18.03 3.83
C SER A 131 -18.46 18.75 2.67
N GLU A 132 -18.59 20.07 2.59
CA GLU A 132 -17.93 20.92 1.58
C GLU A 132 -16.56 21.47 2.03
N VAL A 133 -16.12 21.16 3.26
CA VAL A 133 -14.87 21.73 3.79
C VAL A 133 -13.66 20.98 3.26
N GLU A 134 -12.89 21.66 2.42
CA GLU A 134 -11.62 21.14 1.91
C GLU A 134 -10.50 21.28 2.94
N ILE A 135 -9.75 20.19 3.19
CA ILE A 135 -8.62 20.19 4.12
C ILE A 135 -7.33 20.55 3.36
N GLU A 136 -6.71 21.67 3.71
CA GLU A 136 -5.44 22.11 3.13
C GLU A 136 -4.24 21.21 3.48
N LYS A 137 -3.17 21.31 2.69
CA LYS A 137 -1.95 20.51 2.91
C LYS A 137 -1.16 21.10 4.07
N SER A 138 -0.93 20.31 5.13
CA SER A 138 -0.06 20.71 6.24
C SER A 138 1.41 20.43 5.91
N ASN A 139 2.10 21.40 5.30
CA ASN A 139 3.56 21.33 5.14
C ASN A 139 4.27 21.81 6.42
N VAL A 140 5.44 21.25 6.72
CA VAL A 140 6.22 21.57 7.93
C VAL A 140 7.61 22.04 7.53
N LEU A 141 8.07 23.15 8.11
CA LEU A 141 9.44 23.65 8.01
C LEU A 141 10.17 23.43 9.33
N PHE A 142 11.28 22.70 9.31
CA PHE A 142 12.14 22.53 10.47
C PHE A 142 13.24 23.59 10.51
N ILE A 143 13.24 24.41 11.56
CA ILE A 143 14.29 25.40 11.80
C ILE A 143 15.08 24.99 13.05
N GLY A 144 16.40 24.93 12.94
CA GLY A 144 17.27 24.60 14.07
C GLY A 144 18.73 24.39 13.67
N PRO A 145 19.66 24.38 14.64
CA PRO A 145 21.09 24.26 14.39
C PRO A 145 21.47 22.92 13.75
N THR A 146 22.69 22.82 13.22
CA THR A 146 23.23 21.56 12.71
C THR A 146 23.29 20.50 13.83
N GLY A 147 23.11 19.23 13.49
CA GLY A 147 23.14 18.14 14.48
C GLY A 147 21.93 18.04 15.42
N SER A 148 20.93 18.92 15.31
CA SER A 148 19.75 18.90 16.19
C SER A 148 18.74 17.77 15.90
N GLY A 149 19.03 16.83 15.00
CA GLY A 149 18.13 15.70 14.72
C GLY A 149 16.95 15.97 13.78
N LYS A 150 16.96 17.06 12.98
CA LYS A 150 15.91 17.35 11.96
C LYS A 150 15.68 16.17 11.01
N THR A 151 16.76 15.62 10.45
CA THR A 151 16.70 14.46 9.55
C THR A 151 16.26 13.18 10.28
N LEU A 152 16.63 13.04 11.57
CA LEU A 152 16.24 11.90 12.39
C LEU A 152 14.73 11.90 12.65
N LEU A 153 14.14 13.06 12.93
CA LEU A 153 12.69 13.24 13.08
C LEU A 153 11.93 12.69 11.87
N ALA A 154 12.28 13.14 10.67
CA ALA A 154 11.62 12.70 9.43
C ALA A 154 11.81 11.20 9.16
N ARG A 155 13.03 10.68 9.34
CA ARG A 155 13.34 9.26 9.11
C ARG A 155 12.67 8.34 10.12
N THR A 156 12.58 8.73 11.40
CA THR A 156 11.89 7.95 12.42
C THR A 156 10.39 7.93 12.16
N LEU A 157 9.81 9.07 11.80
CA LEU A 157 8.38 9.15 11.46
C LEU A 157 8.02 8.20 10.31
N ALA A 158 8.79 8.21 9.22
CA ALA A 158 8.57 7.32 8.09
C ALA A 158 8.62 5.82 8.47
N ARG A 159 9.59 5.45 9.31
CA ARG A 159 9.73 4.07 9.82
C ARG A 159 8.56 3.66 10.70
N VAL A 160 8.07 4.55 11.56
CA VAL A 160 6.96 4.27 12.48
C VAL A 160 5.65 4.07 11.73
N LEU A 161 5.43 4.85 10.68
CA LEU A 161 4.19 4.83 9.90
C LEU A 161 4.24 3.86 8.71
N ASN A 162 5.38 3.21 8.46
CA ASN A 162 5.60 2.31 7.33
C ASN A 162 5.16 2.91 5.99
N VAL A 163 5.49 4.19 5.76
CA VAL A 163 5.14 4.89 4.51
C VAL A 163 6.35 5.13 3.61
N PRO A 164 6.13 5.23 2.28
CA PRO A 164 7.17 5.67 1.37
C PRO A 164 7.75 7.01 1.81
N PHE A 165 9.07 7.11 1.81
CA PHE A 165 9.78 8.30 2.28
C PHE A 165 10.93 8.63 1.34
N ALA A 166 10.91 9.86 0.82
CA ALA A 166 11.95 10.41 -0.03
C ALA A 166 12.73 11.47 0.75
N ILE A 167 14.05 11.49 0.55
CA ILE A 167 14.93 12.55 1.04
C ILE A 167 15.61 13.13 -0.20
N ALA A 168 15.51 14.45 -0.36
CA ALA A 168 16.21 15.18 -1.40
C ALA A 168 17.00 16.33 -0.75
N ASP A 169 18.14 16.67 -1.34
CA ASP A 169 18.89 17.87 -0.98
C ASP A 169 18.42 19.02 -1.89
N ALA A 170 18.04 20.14 -1.32
CA ALA A 170 17.61 21.30 -2.11
C ALA A 170 18.79 21.97 -2.84
N THR A 171 20.03 21.77 -2.37
CA THR A 171 21.22 22.38 -2.98
C THR A 171 21.59 21.77 -4.33
N THR A 172 21.13 20.54 -4.60
CA THR A 172 21.33 19.87 -5.89
C THR A 172 20.25 20.21 -6.91
N LEU A 173 19.14 20.84 -6.47
CA LEU A 173 18.06 21.27 -7.34
C LEU A 173 18.35 22.68 -7.85
N THR A 174 18.71 22.78 -9.12
CA THR A 174 18.98 24.05 -9.80
C THR A 174 17.74 24.51 -10.57
N GLU A 175 17.70 25.79 -10.92
CA GLU A 175 16.70 26.31 -11.85
C GLU A 175 16.80 25.57 -13.20
N ALA A 176 15.65 25.40 -13.86
CA ALA A 176 15.52 24.56 -15.06
C ALA A 176 16.61 24.87 -16.11
N GLY A 177 17.35 23.84 -16.51
CA GLY A 177 18.33 23.94 -17.60
C GLY A 177 19.73 24.44 -17.23
N TYR A 178 20.05 24.64 -15.95
CA TYR A 178 21.41 25.02 -15.51
C TYR A 178 22.08 23.91 -14.68
N VAL A 179 22.27 22.74 -15.31
CA VAL A 179 23.06 21.59 -14.80
C VAL A 179 22.64 21.11 -13.40
N GLY A 180 21.62 20.25 -13.35
CA GLY A 180 21.13 19.58 -12.13
C GLY A 180 20.08 18.51 -12.47
N GLU A 181 19.61 17.76 -11.46
CA GLU A 181 18.45 16.87 -11.61
C GLU A 181 17.15 17.70 -11.53
N ASP A 182 16.25 17.50 -12.50
CA ASP A 182 14.91 18.13 -12.50
C ASP A 182 14.04 17.53 -11.37
N VAL A 183 13.11 18.32 -10.84
CA VAL A 183 12.28 17.99 -9.65
C VAL A 183 11.12 17.01 -9.98
N GLU A 184 11.21 16.21 -11.04
CA GLU A 184 10.14 15.28 -11.47
C GLU A 184 10.12 13.93 -10.75
#